data_AF-A0AA51B2R8-F1
#
_entry.id   AF-A0AA51B2R8-F1
#
_cell.length_a   1.000
_cell.length_b   1.000
_cell.length_c   1.000
_cell.angle_alpha   90.00
_cell.angle_beta   90.00
_cell.angle_gamma   90.00
#
_symmetry.space_group_name_H-M   'P 1'
#
loop_
_entity.id
_entity.type
_entity.pdbx_description
1 polymer ?
#
loop_
_entity_poly.entity_id
_entity_poly.type
_entity_poly.pdbx_seq_one_letter_code
_entity_poly.pdbx_strand_id
1 'polypeptide(L)'
;ANRNNLDGYLLYLEGVVLKKLDLRSQAVTVLQSAVAAAPTLWAAWLELAGLANEYEALDSLQLPKHWMMYFFAAHAHVELKLSDQALDA
;
A
#
# COMPACT_ATOMS: atom_id res chain seq x y z
N ALA A 1 10.40 12.48 -20.74
CA ALA A 1 9.55 11.28 -20.79
C ALA A 1 8.11 11.70 -20.49
N ASN A 2 7.14 11.26 -21.29
CA ASN A 2 5.71 11.58 -21.15
C ASN A 2 5.17 11.12 -19.78
N ARG A 3 5.18 11.98 -18.75
CA ARG A 3 4.47 11.77 -17.48
C ARG A 3 3.00 12.17 -17.62
N ASN A 4 2.34 11.76 -18.71
CA ASN A 4 0.91 12.03 -18.88
C ASN A 4 0.11 10.98 -18.11
N ASN A 5 -0.27 11.37 -16.88
CA ASN A 5 -1.30 10.80 -16.01
C ASN A 5 -1.55 9.28 -16.15
N LEU A 6 -0.75 8.48 -15.45
CA LEU A 6 -1.15 7.10 -15.16
C LEU A 6 -2.46 7.13 -14.36
N ASP A 7 -3.43 6.31 -14.75
CA ASP A 7 -4.64 6.10 -13.95
C ASP A 7 -4.34 5.25 -12.71
N GLY A 8 -5.32 5.08 -11.82
CA GLY A 8 -5.13 4.32 -10.57
C GLY A 8 -4.69 2.87 -10.78
N TYR A 9 -5.04 2.24 -11.92
CA TYR A 9 -4.65 0.86 -12.21
C TYR A 9 -3.22 0.77 -12.74
N LEU A 10 -2.80 1.72 -13.57
CA LEU A 10 -1.42 1.80 -14.04
C LEU A 10 -0.46 2.22 -12.93
N LEU A 11 -0.88 3.12 -12.02
CA LEU A 11 -0.15 3.42 -10.80
C LEU A 11 0.00 2.17 -9.92
N TYR A 12 -1.07 1.38 -9.76
CA TYR A 12 -0.96 0.10 -9.05
C TYR A 12 0.07 -0.83 -9.70
N LEU A 13 0.04 -0.99 -11.02
CA LEU A 13 1.00 -1.83 -11.74
C LEU A 13 2.44 -1.33 -11.56
N GLU A 14 2.66 -0.01 -11.66
CA GLU A 14 3.96 0.60 -11.41
C GLU A 14 4.44 0.30 -9.97
N GLY A 15 3.56 0.48 -8.97
CA GLY A 15 3.85 0.15 -7.58
C GLY A 15 4.27 -1.30 -7.37
N VAL A 16 3.57 -2.25 -7.99
CA VAL A 16 3.92 -3.68 -7.96
C VAL A 16 5.29 -3.95 -8.60
N VAL A 17 5.59 -3.31 -9.73
CA VAL A 17 6.89 -3.44 -10.40
C VAL A 17 8.01 -2.86 -9.53
N LEU A 18 7.81 -1.67 -8.95
CA LEU A 18 8.78 -1.04 -8.05
C LEU A 18 9.06 -1.91 -6.82
N LYS A 19 8.01 -2.51 -6.22
CA LYS A 19 8.15 -3.47 -5.12
C LYS A 19 9.00 -4.69 -5.52
N LYS A 20 8.75 -5.27 -6.70
CA LYS A 20 9.55 -6.40 -7.23
C LYS A 20 11.00 -6.04 -7.54
N LEU A 21 11.29 -4.77 -7.81
CA LEU A 21 12.64 -4.24 -8.00
C LEU A 21 13.30 -3.81 -6.68
N ASP A 22 12.69 -4.11 -5.53
CA ASP A 22 13.15 -3.73 -4.19
C ASP A 22 13.21 -2.21 -3.92
N LEU A 23 12.56 -1.41 -4.79
CA LEU A 23 12.47 0.05 -4.66
C LEU A 23 11.31 0.45 -3.74
N ARG A 24 11.33 -0.03 -2.49
CA ARG A 24 10.19 0.02 -1.55
C ARG A 24 9.61 1.42 -1.34
N SER A 25 10.42 2.43 -1.01
CA SER A 25 9.92 3.79 -0.74
C SER A 25 9.21 4.42 -1.95
N GLN A 26 9.70 4.11 -3.17
CA GLN A 26 9.02 4.54 -4.40
C GLN A 26 7.72 3.77 -4.60
N ALA A 27 7.73 2.46 -4.35
CA ALA A 27 6.54 1.63 -4.42
C ALA A 27 5.43 2.14 -3.50
N VAL A 28 5.74 2.49 -2.24
CA VAL A 28 4.76 3.06 -1.31
C VAL A 28 4.22 4.40 -1.82
N THR A 29 5.08 5.30 -2.27
CA THR A 29 4.65 6.60 -2.80
C THR A 29 3.67 6.43 -3.98
N VAL A 30 3.97 5.51 -4.89
CA VAL A 30 3.11 5.24 -6.06
C VAL A 30 1.84 4.51 -5.67
N LEU A 31 1.89 3.55 -4.74
CA LEU A 31 0.70 2.82 -4.26
C LEU A 31 -0.26 3.71 -3.47
N GLN A 32 0.24 4.69 -2.70
CA GLN A 32 -0.59 5.73 -2.09
C GLN A 32 -1.33 6.54 -3.17
N SER A 33 -0.65 6.87 -4.25
CA SER A 33 -1.27 7.56 -5.39
C SER A 33 -2.32 6.66 -6.09
N ALA A 34 -2.05 5.35 -6.20
CA ALA A 34 -2.98 4.39 -6.78
C ALA A 34 -4.27 4.25 -5.96
N VAL A 35 -4.16 4.11 -4.63
CA VAL A 35 -5.36 4.02 -3.75
C VAL A 35 -6.13 5.34 -3.68
N ALA A 36 -5.46 6.49 -3.84
CA ALA A 36 -6.15 7.78 -3.95
C ALA A 36 -6.92 7.91 -5.27
N ALA A 37 -6.35 7.43 -6.39
CA ALA A 37 -6.95 7.50 -7.72
C ALA A 37 -8.04 6.43 -7.95
N ALA A 38 -7.87 5.23 -7.39
CA ALA A 38 -8.83 4.12 -7.47
C ALA A 38 -9.09 3.49 -6.09
N PRO A 39 -9.83 4.17 -5.18
CA PRO A 39 -9.99 3.74 -3.79
C PRO A 39 -10.66 2.38 -3.61
N THR A 40 -11.43 1.91 -4.58
CA THR A 40 -12.09 0.59 -4.54
C THR A 40 -11.22 -0.55 -5.06
N LEU A 41 -10.02 -0.28 -5.58
CA LEU A 41 -9.06 -1.29 -5.99
C LEU A 41 -8.39 -1.91 -4.76
N TRP A 42 -9.00 -2.96 -4.20
CA TRP A 42 -8.49 -3.62 -2.99
C TRP A 42 -7.05 -4.13 -3.12
N ALA A 43 -6.66 -4.62 -4.30
CA ALA A 43 -5.31 -5.11 -4.54
C ALA A 43 -4.21 -4.07 -4.23
N ALA A 44 -4.47 -2.78 -4.49
CA ALA A 44 -3.51 -1.72 -4.19
C ALA A 44 -3.36 -1.49 -2.67
N TRP A 45 -4.46 -1.59 -1.91
CA TRP A 45 -4.43 -1.52 -0.46
C TRP A 45 -3.69 -2.70 0.17
N LEU A 46 -3.86 -3.91 -0.39
CA LEU A 46 -3.19 -5.12 0.07
C LEU A 46 -1.66 -5.05 -0.13
N GLU A 47 -1.22 -4.58 -1.30
CA GLU A 47 0.21 -4.37 -1.56
C GLU A 47 0.82 -3.32 -0.62
N LEU A 48 0.07 -2.25 -0.34
CA LEU A 48 0.49 -1.19 0.58
C LEU A 48 0.57 -1.68 2.03
N ALA A 49 -0.38 -2.52 2.48
CA ALA A 49 -0.38 -3.08 3.82
C ALA A 49 0.88 -3.91 4.10
N GLY A 50 1.24 -4.80 3.16
CA GLY A 50 2.45 -5.61 3.29
C GLY A 50 3.74 -4.78 3.34
N LEU A 51 3.81 -3.68 2.58
CA LEU A 51 4.97 -2.78 2.62
C LEU A 51 5.06 -1.99 3.93
N ALA A 52 3.93 -1.54 4.47
CA ALA A 52 3.91 -0.82 5.74
C ALA A 52 4.37 -1.73 6.89
N ASN A 53 3.84 -2.95 6.94
CA ASN A 53 4.20 -3.92 7.98
C ASN A 53 5.72 -4.22 8.04
N GLU A 54 6.42 -4.14 6.90
CA GLU A 54 7.84 -4.46 6.81
C GLU A 54 8.78 -3.26 6.99
N TYR A 55 8.35 -2.04 6.62
CA TYR A 55 9.30 -0.94 6.41
C TYR A 55 8.79 0.45 6.82
N GLU A 56 7.47 0.67 6.90
CA GLU A 56 6.89 1.99 7.14
C GLU A 56 5.76 1.95 8.16
N ALA A 57 5.79 2.83 9.16
CA ALA A 57 4.70 2.91 10.12
C ALA A 57 3.37 3.24 9.41
N LEU A 58 2.30 2.50 9.72
CA LEU A 58 0.96 2.76 9.16
C LEU A 58 0.53 4.22 9.31
N ASP A 59 0.89 4.86 10.42
CA ASP A 59 0.58 6.27 10.71
C ASP A 59 1.29 7.27 9.81
N SER A 60 2.35 6.85 9.10
CA SER A 60 3.08 7.71 8.17
C SER A 60 2.43 7.80 6.78
N LEU A 61 1.52 6.87 6.47
CA LEU A 61 0.86 6.78 5.16
C LEU A 61 -0.17 7.92 4.97
N GLN A 62 -0.11 8.55 3.80
CA GLN A 62 -1.08 9.54 3.32
C GLN A 62 -2.20 8.84 2.55
N LEU A 63 -3.24 8.43 3.27
CA LEU A 63 -4.36 7.66 2.73
C LEU A 63 -5.59 8.55 2.42
N PRO A 64 -6.37 8.24 1.37
CA PRO A 64 -7.58 8.98 1.05
C PRO A 64 -8.67 8.78 2.12
N LYS A 65 -9.48 9.82 2.36
CA LYS A 65 -10.67 9.73 3.21
C LYS A 65 -11.80 8.97 2.49
N HIS A 66 -11.74 7.64 2.53
CA HIS A 66 -12.67 6.74 1.85
C HIS A 66 -13.01 5.54 2.74
N TRP A 67 -14.20 4.94 2.57
CA TRP A 67 -14.67 3.84 3.43
C TRP A 67 -13.78 2.58 3.36
N MET A 68 -13.04 2.40 2.26
CA MET A 68 -12.06 1.32 2.11
C MET A 68 -10.92 1.40 3.14
N MET A 69 -10.66 2.59 3.71
CA MET A 69 -9.69 2.78 4.78
C MET A 69 -10.02 1.94 6.02
N TYR A 70 -11.31 1.70 6.32
CA TYR A 70 -11.70 0.86 7.45
C TYR A 70 -11.30 -0.60 7.26
N PHE A 71 -11.46 -1.12 6.04
CA PHE A 71 -11.03 -2.46 5.67
C PHE A 71 -9.51 -2.58 5.68
N PHE A 72 -8.81 -1.59 5.12
CA PHE A 72 -7.36 -1.50 5.16
C PHE A 72 -6.83 -1.50 6.61
N ALA A 73 -7.35 -0.62 7.47
CA ALA A 73 -6.91 -0.52 8.85
C ALA A 73 -7.12 -1.84 9.59
N ALA A 74 -8.31 -2.46 9.47
CA ALA A 74 -8.58 -3.75 10.10
C ALA A 74 -7.60 -4.84 9.62
N HIS A 75 -7.37 -4.92 8.31
CA HIS A 75 -6.46 -5.90 7.72
C HIS A 75 -5.02 -5.70 8.20
N ALA A 76 -4.48 -4.49 8.10
CA ALA A 76 -3.12 -4.18 8.49
C ALA A 76 -2.85 -4.41 10.00
N HIS A 77 -3.83 -4.10 10.86
CA HIS A 77 -3.69 -4.38 12.30
C HIS A 77 -3.69 -5.88 12.62
N VAL A 78 -4.44 -6.69 11.87
CA VAL A 78 -4.42 -8.15 12.04
C VAL A 78 -3.06 -8.71 11.60
N GLU A 79 -2.54 -8.26 10.46
CA GLU A 79 -1.22 -8.68 9.97
C GLU A 79 -0.08 -8.30 10.93
N LEU A 80 -0.07 -7.06 11.43
CA LEU A 80 0.89 -6.60 12.45
C LEU A 80 0.87 -7.52 13.68
N LYS A 81 -0.31 -7.78 14.25
CA LYS A 81 -0.45 -8.64 15.43
C LYS A 81 0.03 -10.07 15.19
N LEU A 82 -0.25 -10.64 14.01
CA LEU A 82 0.23 -11.96 13.65
C LEU A 82 1.75 -11.98 13.47
N SER A 83 2.32 -10.88 12.95
CA SER A 83 3.77 -10.73 12.78
C SER A 83 4.49 -10.67 14.13
N ASP A 84 3.94 -9.90 15.08
CA ASP A 84 4.46 -9.83 16.46
C ASP A 84 4.43 -11.22 17.13
N GLN A 85 3.28 -11.93 17.04
CA GLN A 85 3.14 -13.28 17.59
C GLN A 85 4.12 -14.29 17.00
N ALA A 86 4.46 -14.16 15.71
CA ALA A 86 5.41 -15.05 15.05
C ALA A 86 6.86 -14.84 15.52
N LEU A 87 7.21 -13.63 15.97
CA LEU A 87 8.53 -13.32 16.52
C LEU A 87 8.71 -13.82 17.96
N ASP A 88 7.61 -13.97 18.70
CA ASP A 88 7.59 -14.43 20.09
C ASP A 88 7.59 -15.97 20.25
N ALA A 89 7.46 -16.73 19.16
CA ALA A 89 7.35 -18.20 19.13
C ALA A 89 8.69 -18.91 18.86
#